data_AF-A0A3B4APP7-F1
#
_entry.id   AF-A0A3B4APP7-F1
#
_cell.length_a   1.000
_cell.length_b   1.000
_cell.length_c   1.000
_cell.angle_alpha   90.00
_cell.angle_beta   90.00
_cell.angle_gamma   90.00
#
_symmetry.space_group_name_H-M   'P 1'
#
loop_
_entity.id
_entity.type
_entity.pdbx_description
1 polymer ?
#
loop_
_entity_poly.entity_id
_entity_poly.type
_entity_poly.pdbx_seq_one_letter_code
_entity_poly.pdbx_strand_id
1 'polypeptide(L)'
;GSGSGDKPGTLGGPPDESRDKGTQQRRAGANATWNSIHNAVISVFQKKEMGENELYTLNEGVRSLLKTELGSFFTEYLQNQLLTKGMVILRDKIRFYEEAAGLFGRHLGLFLR
;
A
#
# COMPACT_ATOMS: atom_id res chain seq x y z
N GLY A 1 -7.19 38.50 67.70
CA GLY A 1 -7.59 37.18 67.21
C GLY A 1 -6.94 36.95 65.87
N SER A 2 -6.17 35.88 65.76
CA SER A 2 -5.55 35.39 64.52
C SER A 2 -6.57 34.67 63.63
N GLY A 3 -6.30 34.60 62.33
CA GLY A 3 -6.96 33.70 61.37
C GLY A 3 -7.02 34.34 59.99
N SER A 4 -6.03 34.11 59.12
CA SER A 4 -5.94 32.98 58.16
C SER A 4 -6.55 33.37 56.82
N GLY A 5 -5.69 33.49 55.80
CA GLY A 5 -6.07 33.77 54.43
C GLY A 5 -6.07 32.52 53.57
N ASP A 6 -6.82 32.52 52.48
CA ASP A 6 -6.79 31.49 51.44
C ASP A 6 -7.18 32.08 50.05
N LYS A 7 -6.24 32.00 49.09
CA LYS A 7 -6.47 31.70 47.65
C LYS A 7 -5.72 30.38 47.42
N PRO A 8 -6.16 29.41 46.59
CA PRO A 8 -6.39 29.59 45.15
C PRO A 8 -7.42 28.60 44.52
N GLY A 9 -7.60 28.59 43.20
CA GLY A 9 -8.18 27.42 42.51
C GLY A 9 -8.82 27.65 41.14
N THR A 10 -8.00 27.73 40.10
CA THR A 10 -8.40 27.65 38.68
C THR A 10 -9.01 26.27 38.37
N LEU A 11 -10.30 26.21 38.04
CA LEU A 11 -10.93 25.03 37.44
C LEU A 11 -10.75 25.09 35.92
N GLY A 12 -9.55 24.76 35.46
CA GLY A 12 -9.29 24.34 34.08
C GLY A 12 -9.35 22.83 34.01
N GLY A 13 -10.50 22.27 33.63
CA GLY A 13 -10.57 20.86 33.26
C GLY A 13 -9.74 20.61 31.99
N PRO A 14 -8.99 19.50 31.89
CA PRO A 14 -8.18 19.24 30.70
C PRO A 14 -9.07 19.03 29.47
N PRO A 15 -8.66 19.53 28.29
CA PRO A 15 -9.37 19.28 27.04
C PRO A 15 -9.30 17.78 26.68
N ASP A 16 -10.40 17.31 26.09
CA ASP A 16 -10.67 15.96 25.58
C ASP A 16 -9.64 15.52 24.51
N GLU A 17 -8.41 15.17 24.92
CA GLU A 17 -7.34 14.63 24.07
C GLU A 17 -7.60 13.18 23.60
N SER A 18 -8.66 12.53 24.08
CA SER A 18 -8.95 11.12 23.76
C SER A 18 -9.65 10.96 22.40
N ARG A 19 -10.39 11.97 21.93
CA ARG A 19 -11.12 11.89 20.65
C ARG A 19 -10.21 11.98 19.42
N ASP A 20 -9.13 12.75 19.47
CA ASP A 20 -8.24 12.95 18.31
C ASP A 20 -7.29 11.78 18.04
N LYS A 21 -6.87 11.05 19.09
CA LYS A 21 -6.02 9.85 18.94
C LYS A 21 -6.75 8.73 18.19
N GLY A 22 -8.07 8.59 18.42
CA GLY A 22 -8.90 7.57 17.79
C GLY A 22 -9.12 7.79 16.29
N THR A 23 -9.30 9.03 15.84
CA THR A 23 -9.48 9.37 14.42
C THR A 23 -8.17 9.25 13.64
N GLN A 24 -7.04 9.65 14.24
CA GLN A 24 -5.73 9.55 13.62
C GLN A 24 -5.28 8.09 13.46
N GLN A 25 -5.54 7.24 14.46
CA GLN A 25 -5.22 5.81 14.39
C GLN A 25 -6.07 5.05 13.36
N ARG A 26 -7.35 5.39 13.22
CA ARG A 26 -8.23 4.83 12.17
C ARG A 26 -7.75 5.20 10.76
N ARG A 27 -7.34 6.46 10.54
CA ARG A 27 -6.78 6.91 9.26
C ARG A 27 -5.43 6.24 8.94
N ALA A 28 -4.56 6.10 9.94
CA ALA A 28 -3.28 5.41 9.78
C ALA A 28 -3.47 3.93 9.39
N GLY A 29 -4.44 3.25 10.01
CA GLY A 29 -4.78 1.85 9.68
C GLY A 29 -5.26 1.68 8.24
N ALA A 30 -6.18 2.55 7.78
CA ALA A 30 -6.69 2.50 6.41
C ALA A 30 -5.57 2.74 5.36
N ASN A 31 -4.68 3.70 5.62
CA ASN A 31 -3.53 3.95 4.75
C ASN A 31 -2.54 2.78 4.73
N ALA A 32 -2.32 2.11 5.87
CA ALA A 32 -1.45 0.95 5.95
C ALA A 32 -2.00 -0.23 5.12
N THR A 33 -3.30 -0.51 5.22
CA THR A 33 -3.98 -1.52 4.39
C THR A 33 -3.88 -1.19 2.91
N TRP A 34 -4.12 0.07 2.53
CA TRP A 34 -4.01 0.53 1.14
C TRP A 34 -2.61 0.32 0.56
N ASN A 35 -1.58 0.76 1.29
CA ASN A 35 -0.19 0.62 0.85
C ASN A 35 0.25 -0.84 0.75
N SER A 36 -0.21 -1.68 1.68
CA SER A 36 0.04 -3.12 1.65
C SER A 36 -0.55 -3.76 0.38
N ILE A 37 -1.81 -3.47 0.06
CA ILE A 37 -2.47 -3.99 -1.14
C ILE A 37 -1.76 -3.51 -2.41
N HIS A 38 -1.42 -2.23 -2.50
CA HIS A 38 -0.67 -1.67 -3.63
C HIS A 38 0.64 -2.44 -3.84
N ASN A 39 1.48 -2.53 -2.81
CA ASN A 39 2.80 -3.16 -2.91
C ASN A 39 2.69 -4.63 -3.31
N ALA A 40 1.73 -5.36 -2.74
CA ALA A 40 1.51 -6.77 -3.07
C ALA A 40 1.10 -6.96 -4.54
N VAL A 41 0.17 -6.14 -5.06
CA VAL A 41 -0.23 -6.19 -6.48
C VAL A 41 0.96 -5.92 -7.40
N ILE A 42 1.80 -4.93 -7.09
CA ILE A 42 3.00 -4.65 -7.89
C ILE A 42 4.00 -5.80 -7.84
N SER A 43 4.21 -6.42 -6.67
CA SER A 43 5.09 -7.58 -6.53
C SER A 43 4.65 -8.76 -7.40
N VAL A 44 3.34 -9.00 -7.54
CA VAL A 44 2.78 -10.01 -8.47
C VAL A 44 3.22 -9.72 -9.91
N PHE A 45 3.07 -8.47 -10.37
CA PHE A 45 3.50 -8.09 -11.73
C PHE A 45 5.01 -8.16 -11.93
N GLN A 46 5.80 -7.93 -10.87
CA GLN A 46 7.25 -8.10 -10.90
C GLN A 46 7.69 -9.57 -10.94
N LYS A 47 6.73 -10.52 -10.81
CA LYS A 47 6.99 -11.96 -10.68
C LYS A 47 7.85 -12.27 -9.45
N LYS A 48 7.70 -11.48 -8.38
CA LYS A 48 8.27 -11.82 -7.06
C LYS A 48 7.41 -12.93 -6.47
N GLU A 49 8.09 -13.90 -5.87
CA GLU A 49 7.38 -14.88 -5.04
C GLU A 49 6.69 -14.13 -3.91
N MET A 50 5.40 -14.40 -3.74
CA MET A 50 4.68 -13.96 -2.56
C MET A 50 5.05 -14.91 -1.43
N GLY A 51 5.33 -14.37 -0.24
CA GLY A 51 5.59 -15.16 0.95
C GLY A 51 4.39 -16.04 1.33
N GLU A 52 4.63 -16.94 2.29
CA GLU A 52 3.57 -17.81 2.81
C GLU A 52 2.39 -16.97 3.30
N ASN A 53 1.17 -17.33 2.90
CA ASN A 53 -0.07 -16.63 3.25
C ASN A 53 -0.20 -15.16 2.77
N GLU A 54 0.76 -14.61 2.02
CA GLU A 54 0.65 -13.24 1.51
C GLU A 54 -0.48 -13.08 0.50
N LEU A 55 -0.69 -14.08 -0.37
CA LEU A 55 -1.81 -14.07 -1.31
C LEU A 55 -3.17 -14.11 -0.59
N TYR A 56 -3.25 -14.89 0.50
CA TYR A 56 -4.45 -14.93 1.33
C TYR A 56 -4.70 -13.57 2.00
N THR A 57 -3.65 -13.00 2.61
CA THR A 57 -3.69 -11.69 3.28
C THR A 57 -4.08 -10.57 2.31
N LEU A 58 -3.53 -10.59 1.10
CA LEU A 58 -3.90 -9.65 0.03
C LEU A 58 -5.39 -9.77 -0.32
N ASN A 59 -5.88 -10.99 -0.53
CA ASN A 59 -7.28 -11.23 -0.88
C ASN A 59 -8.23 -10.75 0.23
N GLU A 60 -7.91 -11.01 1.50
CA GLU A 60 -8.70 -10.53 2.63
C GLU A 60 -8.64 -9.00 2.76
N GLY A 61 -7.47 -8.39 2.57
CA GLY A 61 -7.32 -6.93 2.55
C GLY A 61 -8.18 -6.28 1.47
N VAL A 62 -8.17 -6.84 0.26
CA VAL A 62 -9.01 -6.41 -0.86
C VAL A 62 -10.50 -6.57 -0.52
N ARG A 63 -10.93 -7.75 -0.03
CA ARG A 63 -12.33 -7.98 0.35
C ARG A 63 -12.81 -7.03 1.45
N SER A 64 -11.97 -6.77 2.44
CA SER A 64 -12.27 -5.82 3.52
C SER A 64 -12.43 -4.40 2.97
N LEU A 65 -11.49 -3.96 2.12
CA LEU A 65 -11.53 -2.64 1.51
C LEU A 65 -12.76 -2.44 0.62
N LEU A 66 -13.13 -3.45 -0.17
CA LEU A 66 -14.32 -3.41 -1.03
C LEU A 66 -15.64 -3.30 -0.28
N LYS A 67 -15.69 -3.73 1.00
CA LYS A 67 -16.88 -3.60 1.86
C LYS A 67 -17.02 -2.19 2.45
N THR A 68 -15.98 -1.36 2.37
CA THR A 68 -16.02 0.02 2.84
C THR A 68 -16.53 0.96 1.75
N GLU A 69 -16.88 2.18 2.14
CA GLU A 69 -17.18 3.30 1.23
C GLU A 69 -16.01 3.65 0.29
N LEU A 70 -14.79 3.18 0.57
CA LEU A 70 -13.63 3.31 -0.31
C LEU A 70 -13.55 2.25 -1.41
N GLY A 71 -14.47 1.26 -1.43
CA GLY A 71 -14.45 0.15 -2.37
C GLY A 71 -14.52 0.60 -3.84
N SER A 72 -15.40 1.55 -4.16
CA SER A 72 -15.53 2.10 -5.52
C SER A 72 -14.25 2.81 -5.97
N PHE A 73 -13.70 3.69 -5.13
CA PHE A 73 -12.42 4.37 -5.39
C PHE A 73 -11.27 3.38 -5.57
N PHE A 74 -11.24 2.30 -4.77
CA PHE A 74 -10.24 1.25 -4.93
C PHE A 74 -10.38 0.51 -6.26
N THR A 75 -11.59 0.16 -6.69
CA THR A 75 -11.78 -0.53 -7.98
C THR A 75 -11.30 0.33 -9.15
N GLU A 76 -11.58 1.63 -9.14
CA GLU A 76 -11.10 2.57 -10.14
C GLU A 76 -9.57 2.70 -10.10
N TYR A 77 -8.99 2.84 -8.91
CA TYR A 77 -7.54 2.89 -8.74
C TYR A 77 -6.85 1.61 -9.22
N LEU A 78 -7.43 0.44 -8.90
CA LEU A 78 -6.91 -0.85 -9.36
C LEU A 78 -6.87 -0.90 -10.89
N GLN A 79 -7.96 -0.53 -11.56
CA GLN A 79 -8.07 -0.57 -13.02
C GLN A 79 -7.18 0.47 -13.70
N ASN A 80 -7.22 1.72 -13.25
CA ASN A 80 -6.63 2.85 -13.96
C ASN A 80 -5.18 3.14 -13.55
N GLN A 81 -4.70 2.56 -12.44
CA GLN A 81 -3.34 2.79 -11.95
C GLN A 81 -2.58 1.47 -11.80
N LEU A 82 -3.06 0.54 -10.97
CA LEU A 82 -2.28 -0.65 -10.64
C LEU A 82 -2.15 -1.61 -11.82
N LEU A 83 -3.26 -1.93 -12.51
CA LEU A 83 -3.23 -2.78 -13.69
C LEU A 83 -2.45 -2.12 -14.83
N THR A 84 -2.64 -0.82 -15.05
CA THR A 84 -1.86 -0.07 -16.07
C THR A 84 -0.36 -0.14 -15.79
N LYS A 85 0.07 0.12 -14.55
CA LYS A 85 1.48 -0.01 -14.14
C LYS A 85 1.98 -1.45 -14.27
N GLY A 86 1.16 -2.43 -13.88
CA GLY A 86 1.47 -3.86 -14.01
C GLY A 86 1.70 -4.29 -15.45
N MET A 87 0.86 -3.83 -16.37
CA MET A 87 0.99 -4.10 -17.80
C MET A 87 2.26 -3.48 -18.39
N VAL A 88 2.64 -2.27 -17.94
CA VAL A 88 3.92 -1.65 -18.31
C VAL A 88 5.09 -2.53 -17.85
N ILE A 89 5.09 -2.98 -16.60
CA ILE A 89 6.13 -3.88 -16.07
C ILE A 89 6.25 -5.16 -16.90
N LEU A 90 5.11 -5.80 -17.23
CA LEU A 90 5.12 -7.03 -18.03
C LEU A 90 5.64 -6.79 -19.44
N ARG A 91 5.18 -5.73 -20.12
CA ARG A 91 5.63 -5.39 -21.47
C ARG A 91 7.13 -5.11 -21.49
N ASP A 92 7.64 -4.35 -20.52
CA ASP A 92 9.05 -4.02 -20.45
C ASP A 92 9.90 -5.27 -20.16
N LYS A 93 9.38 -6.20 -19.35
CA LYS A 93 10.00 -7.50 -19.08
C LYS A 93 10.01 -8.42 -20.31
N ILE A 94 8.92 -8.47 -21.07
CA ILE A 94 8.84 -9.21 -22.35
C ILE A 94 9.88 -8.66 -23.33
N ARG A 95 9.88 -7.34 -23.54
CA ARG A 95 10.83 -6.66 -24.43
C ARG A 95 12.28 -6.95 -24.03
N PHE A 96 12.59 -6.88 -22.74
CA PHE A 96 13.92 -7.20 -22.23
C PHE A 96 14.36 -8.63 -22.62
N TYR A 97 13.47 -9.62 -22.49
CA TYR A 97 13.80 -11.00 -22.87
C TYR A 97 13.91 -11.19 -24.39
N GLU A 98 13.07 -10.53 -25.19
CA GLU A 98 13.16 -10.55 -26.66
C GLU A 98 14.48 -9.93 -27.15
N GLU A 99 14.87 -8.78 -26.59
CA GLU A 99 16.12 -8.11 -26.90
C GLU A 99 17.33 -8.97 -26.48
N ALA A 100 17.30 -9.54 -25.28
CA ALA A 100 18.33 -10.45 -24.80
C ALA A 100 18.46 -11.67 -25.71
N ALA A 101 17.36 -12.37 -26.00
CA ALA A 101 17.35 -13.53 -26.89
C ALA A 101 17.83 -13.18 -28.30
N GLY A 102 17.42 -12.02 -28.84
CA GLY A 102 17.88 -11.53 -30.13
C GLY A 102 19.37 -11.20 -30.16
N LEU A 103 19.94 -10.66 -29.08
CA LEU A 103 21.38 -10.42 -28.93
C LEU A 103 22.16 -11.74 -28.89
N PHE A 104 21.72 -12.71 -28.10
CA PHE A 104 22.35 -14.03 -28.03
C PHE A 104 22.27 -14.77 -29.37
N GLY A 105 21.13 -14.73 -30.07
CA GLY A 105 20.96 -15.32 -31.39
C GLY A 105 21.89 -14.70 -32.45
N ARG A 106 22.05 -13.37 -32.44
CA ARG A 106 22.98 -12.67 -33.35
C ARG A 106 24.45 -13.01 -33.06
N HIS A 107 24.82 -13.16 -31.78
CA HIS A 107 26.20 -13.46 -31.43
C HIS A 107 26.58 -14.91 -31.80
N LEU A 108 25.70 -15.89 -31.56
CA LEU A 108 25.91 -17.28 -31.99
C LEU A 108 25.94 -17.42 -33.52
N GLY A 109 25.10 -16.67 -34.24
CA GLY A 109 25.14 -16.63 -35.71
C GLY A 109 26.44 -16.09 -36.30
N LEU A 110 27.21 -15.29 -35.54
CA LEU A 110 28.53 -14.80 -35.94
C LEU A 110 29.67 -15.80 -35.63
N PHE A 111 29.49 -16.72 -34.68
CA PHE A 111 30.49 -17.75 -34.37
C PHE A 111 30.38 -19.01 -35.23
N LEU A 112 29.27 -19.16 -35.98
CA LEU A 112 28.99 -20.32 -36.85
C LEU A 112 29.27 -20.05 -38.35
N ARG A 113 29.92 -18.93 -38.68
CA ARG A 113 30.30 -18.54 -40.05
C ARG A 113 31.81 -18.43 -40.17
#